data_AF-A0AAJ1R7X2-F1
#
_entry.id   AF-A0AAJ1R7X2-F1
#
_cell.length_a   1.000
_cell.length_b   1.000
_cell.length_c   1.000
_cell.angle_alpha   90.00
_cell.angle_beta   90.00
_cell.angle_gamma   90.00
#
_symmetry.space_group_name_H-M   'P 1'
#
loop_
_entity.id
_entity.type
_entity.pdbx_description
1 polymer ?
#
loop_
_entity_poly.entity_id
_entity_poly.type
_entity_poly.pdbx_seq_one_letter_code
_entity_poly.pdbx_strand_id
1 'polypeptide(L)'
;MRINIQFLQTGGVPLTNDLMDVLQEAYTIFNVLGDVAGHLTILSGCTPTGQSVSPGIVVINGDVLYFEGGLVTASVYIHTAQITKTFQDQTDKILIEKKTV
;
A
#
# COMPACT_ATOMS: atom_id res chain seq x y z
N MET A 1 2.05 -4.76 -0.08
CA MET A 1 2.55 -3.36 0.02
C MET A 1 1.55 -2.56 -0.78
N ARG A 2 0.77 -1.68 -0.15
CA ARG A 2 -0.24 -0.92 -0.91
C ARG A 2 0.37 0.40 -1.32
N ILE A 3 0.53 0.60 -2.62
CA ILE A 3 0.95 1.86 -3.21
C ILE A 3 -0.26 2.42 -3.94
N ASN A 4 -0.69 3.59 -3.53
CA ASN A 4 -1.68 4.38 -4.26
C ASN A 4 -0.93 5.50 -4.98
N ILE A 5 -0.92 5.47 -6.32
CA ILE A 5 -0.33 6.53 -7.13
C ILE A 5 -1.46 7.40 -7.66
N GLN A 6 -1.39 8.70 -7.43
CA GLN A 6 -2.39 9.64 -7.91
C GLN A 6 -2.00 10.11 -9.31
N PHE A 7 -2.31 9.31 -10.33
CA PHE A 7 -1.95 9.63 -11.72
C PHE A 7 -2.77 10.79 -12.28
N LEU A 8 -4.05 10.89 -11.92
CA LEU A 8 -4.94 11.97 -12.38
C LEU A 8 -4.71 13.26 -11.59
N GLN A 9 -3.68 14.02 -11.99
CA GLN A 9 -3.37 15.33 -11.41
C GLN A 9 -3.25 16.41 -12.49
N THR A 10 -3.77 17.59 -12.18
CA THR A 10 -3.72 18.77 -13.07
C THR A 10 -2.26 19.08 -13.44
N GLY A 11 -1.96 19.17 -14.75
CA GLY A 11 -0.60 19.38 -15.25
C GLY A 11 0.20 18.11 -15.57
N GLY A 12 -0.40 16.92 -15.41
CA GLY A 12 0.13 15.66 -15.93
C GLY A 12 -0.17 15.45 -17.44
N VAL A 13 0.54 14.53 -18.09
CA VAL A 13 0.24 14.13 -19.48
C VAL A 13 -0.99 13.21 -19.47
N PRO A 14 -2.15 13.63 -20.00
CA PRO A 14 -3.42 12.91 -19.81
C PRO A 14 -3.36 11.46 -20.31
N LEU A 15 -2.78 11.28 -21.51
CA LEU A 15 -2.77 9.99 -22.21
C LEU A 15 -2.01 8.89 -21.43
N THR A 16 -0.94 9.23 -20.72
CA THR A 16 -0.16 8.25 -19.94
C THR A 16 -0.74 8.02 -18.56
N ASN A 17 -1.43 9.02 -18.00
CA ASN A 17 -1.96 8.95 -16.65
C ASN A 17 -3.26 8.15 -16.59
N ASP A 18 -4.12 8.27 -17.61
CA ASP A 18 -5.37 7.52 -17.71
C ASP A 18 -5.12 6.00 -17.81
N LEU A 19 -4.15 5.58 -18.63
CA LEU A 19 -3.79 4.16 -18.77
C LEU A 19 -3.23 3.60 -17.45
N MET A 20 -2.42 4.38 -16.73
CA MET A 20 -1.82 3.95 -15.48
C MET A 20 -2.85 3.88 -14.33
N ASP A 21 -3.86 4.77 -14.35
CA ASP A 21 -4.99 4.72 -13.41
C ASP A 21 -5.83 3.46 -13.62
N VAL A 22 -6.13 3.09 -14.87
CA VAL A 22 -6.84 1.84 -15.21
C VAL A 22 -6.03 0.61 -14.78
N LEU A 23 -4.71 0.61 -14.97
CA LEU A 23 -3.86 -0.47 -14.49
C LEU A 23 -3.90 -0.56 -12.97
N GLN A 24 -3.83 0.57 -12.27
CA GLN A 24 -3.91 0.62 -10.82
C GLN A 24 -5.25 0.09 -10.30
N GLU A 25 -6.37 0.48 -10.93
CA GLU A 25 -7.70 -0.07 -10.64
C GLU A 25 -7.72 -1.60 -10.82
N ALA A 26 -7.17 -2.12 -11.92
CA ALA A 26 -7.11 -3.55 -12.18
C ALA A 26 -6.36 -4.32 -11.07
N TYR A 27 -5.28 -3.78 -10.53
CA TYR A 27 -4.56 -4.39 -9.40
C TYR A 27 -5.35 -4.30 -8.09
N THR A 28 -6.23 -3.31 -7.91
CA THR A 28 -7.03 -3.20 -6.68
C THR A 28 -8.09 -4.29 -6.54
N ILE A 29 -8.53 -4.91 -7.64
CA ILE A 29 -9.52 -6.00 -7.65
C ILE A 29 -9.03 -7.20 -6.82
N PHE A 30 -7.72 -7.45 -6.79
CA PHE A 30 -7.15 -8.55 -6.01
C PHE A 30 -7.33 -8.37 -4.49
N ASN A 31 -7.67 -7.18 -4.00
CA ASN A 31 -7.98 -6.97 -2.58
C ASN A 31 -9.25 -7.72 -2.14
N VAL A 32 -10.16 -8.06 -3.05
CA VAL A 32 -11.33 -8.90 -2.73
C VAL A 32 -10.89 -10.26 -2.17
N LEU A 33 -9.70 -10.76 -2.55
CA LEU A 33 -9.14 -11.97 -1.95
C LEU A 33 -8.78 -11.79 -0.47
N GLY A 34 -8.48 -10.56 -0.05
CA GLY A 34 -8.31 -10.19 1.36
C GLY A 34 -9.62 -10.35 2.14
N ASP A 35 -10.75 -9.94 1.58
CA ASP A 35 -12.07 -10.11 2.21
C ASP A 35 -12.42 -11.58 2.43
N VAL A 36 -11.98 -12.48 1.52
CA VAL A 36 -12.16 -13.93 1.67
C VAL A 36 -11.36 -14.49 2.85
N ALA A 37 -10.16 -13.97 3.10
CA ALA A 37 -9.32 -14.40 4.23
C ALA A 37 -9.79 -13.85 5.58
N GLY A 38 -10.53 -12.75 5.58
CA GLY A 38 -11.10 -12.13 6.76
C GLY A 38 -10.20 -11.07 7.42
N HIS A 39 -10.81 -10.30 8.32
CA HIS A 39 -10.16 -9.19 9.02
C HIS A 39 -9.11 -9.67 10.03
N LEU A 40 -7.94 -9.02 10.04
CA LEU A 40 -6.78 -9.30 10.92
C LEU A 40 -6.17 -10.68 10.68
N THR A 41 -6.21 -11.15 9.43
CA THR A 41 -5.64 -12.43 9.03
C THR A 41 -4.22 -12.26 8.47
N ILE A 42 -3.31 -13.15 8.86
CA ILE A 42 -1.99 -13.29 8.23
C ILE A 42 -2.16 -14.19 7.01
N LEU A 43 -1.89 -13.66 5.81
CA LEU A 43 -1.97 -14.44 4.57
C LEU A 43 -0.70 -15.26 4.33
N SER A 44 0.46 -14.67 4.63
CA SER A 44 1.75 -15.31 4.39
C SER A 44 2.86 -14.64 5.21
N GLY A 45 3.82 -15.42 5.69
CA GLY A 45 4.95 -14.91 6.47
C GLY A 45 4.58 -14.63 7.93
N CYS A 46 5.11 -13.53 8.49
CA CYS A 46 4.90 -13.16 9.90
C CYS A 46 5.31 -14.26 10.88
N THR A 47 6.39 -14.98 10.60
CA THR A 47 6.86 -16.07 11.44
C THR A 47 7.73 -15.53 12.58
N PRO A 48 7.44 -15.85 13.85
CA PRO A 48 8.28 -15.45 14.97
C PRO A 48 9.60 -16.22 14.97
N THR A 49 10.70 -15.50 15.08
CA THR A 49 12.07 -16.00 15.16
C THR A 49 12.73 -15.42 16.41
N GLY A 50 12.57 -16.11 17.55
CA GLY A 50 13.04 -15.60 18.85
C GLY A 50 12.25 -14.35 19.26
N GLN A 51 12.92 -13.19 19.32
CA GLN A 51 12.33 -11.91 19.71
C GLN A 51 11.86 -11.06 18.52
N SER A 52 12.04 -11.53 17.28
CA SER A 52 11.62 -10.83 16.07
C SER A 52 10.57 -11.60 15.27
N VAL A 53 9.87 -10.89 14.40
CA VAL A 53 8.90 -11.45 13.44
C VAL A 53 9.40 -11.15 12.03
N SER A 54 9.35 -12.15 11.15
CA SER A 54 9.71 -11.98 9.74
C SER A 54 8.71 -11.11 8.99
N PRO A 55 9.11 -10.47 7.88
CA PRO A 55 8.18 -9.76 7.01
C PRO A 55 7.09 -10.68 6.44
N GLY A 56 5.96 -10.11 6.05
CA GLY A 56 4.81 -10.89 5.58
C GLY A 56 3.73 -10.08 4.90
N ILE A 57 2.56 -10.71 4.75
CA ILE A 57 1.37 -10.14 4.16
C ILE A 57 0.21 -10.35 5.12
N VAL A 58 -0.47 -9.26 5.45
CA VAL A 58 -1.59 -9.23 6.40
C VAL A 58 -2.80 -8.56 5.77
N VAL A 59 -3.99 -8.93 6.23
CA VAL A 59 -5.25 -8.30 5.82
C VAL A 59 -5.79 -7.46 6.97
N ILE A 60 -5.94 -6.16 6.74
CA ILE A 60 -6.53 -5.23 7.72
C ILE A 60 -7.59 -4.40 7.00
N ASN A 61 -8.81 -4.38 7.54
CA ASN A 61 -9.98 -3.70 6.95
C ASN A 61 -10.24 -4.04 5.48
N GLY A 62 -10.01 -5.30 5.07
CA GLY A 62 -10.14 -5.75 3.67
C GLY A 62 -8.94 -5.43 2.77
N ASP A 63 -8.00 -4.62 3.26
CA ASP A 63 -6.80 -4.26 2.52
C ASP A 63 -5.69 -5.30 2.73
N VAL A 64 -5.10 -5.76 1.63
CA VAL A 64 -3.90 -6.62 1.66
C VAL A 64 -2.65 -5.74 1.81
N LEU A 65 -2.04 -5.76 2.99
CA LEU A 65 -0.91 -4.91 3.35
C LEU A 65 0.37 -5.74 3.53
N TYR A 66 1.52 -5.09 3.27
CA TYR A 66 2.82 -5.70 3.56
C TYR A 66 3.22 -5.35 4.99
N PHE A 67 3.59 -6.39 5.74
CA PHE A 67 4.14 -6.27 7.07
C PHE A 67 5.67 -6.27 6.99
N GLU A 68 6.31 -5.23 7.50
CA GLU A 68 7.77 -5.06 7.40
C GLU A 68 8.56 -6.00 8.32
N GLY A 69 7.92 -6.57 9.34
CA GLY A 69 8.61 -7.35 10.36
C GLY A 69 9.27 -6.46 11.42
N GLY A 70 10.03 -7.08 12.33
CA GLY A 70 10.75 -6.35 13.37
C GLY A 70 10.70 -7.04 14.72
N LEU A 71 10.94 -6.29 15.79
CA LEU A 71 10.84 -6.81 17.15
C LEU A 71 9.37 -7.11 17.49
N VAL A 72 9.10 -8.20 18.21
CA VAL A 72 7.75 -8.54 18.67
C VAL A 72 7.24 -7.42 19.59
N THR A 73 6.13 -6.80 19.18
CA THR A 73 5.37 -5.82 19.97
C THR A 73 3.94 -6.33 20.18
N ALA A 74 3.25 -5.80 21.19
CA ALA A 74 1.86 -6.18 21.48
C ALA A 74 0.86 -5.64 20.44
N SER A 75 1.25 -4.64 19.66
CA SER A 75 0.41 -3.99 18.66
C SER A 75 1.20 -3.63 17.40
N VAL A 76 0.47 -3.56 16.30
CA VAL A 76 0.93 -3.06 14.99
C VAL A 76 0.03 -1.89 14.58
N TYR A 77 0.54 -1.01 13.72
CA TYR A 77 -0.20 0.12 13.19
C TYR A 77 0.07 0.28 11.69
N ILE A 78 -0.87 0.88 10.97
CA ILE A 78 -0.68 1.15 9.54
C ILE A 78 0.12 2.44 9.39
N HIS A 79 1.33 2.34 8.86
CA HIS A 79 2.15 3.48 8.50
C HIS A 79 1.81 3.95 7.08
N THR A 80 1.51 5.25 6.91
CA THR A 80 1.27 5.87 5.60
C THR A 80 2.38 6.86 5.30
N ALA A 81 3.20 6.56 4.30
CA ALA A 81 4.23 7.46 3.79
C ALA A 81 3.72 8.16 2.52
N GLN A 82 3.81 9.49 2.50
CA GLN A 82 3.42 10.31 1.37
C GLN A 82 4.68 10.84 0.66
N ILE A 83 4.79 10.61 -0.65
CA ILE A 83 5.89 11.09 -1.48
C ILE A 83 5.35 12.23 -2.33
N THR A 84 5.90 13.42 -2.11
CA THR A 84 5.60 14.62 -2.88
C THR A 84 6.50 14.73 -4.11
N LYS A 85 5.94 15.29 -5.18
CA LYS A 85 6.67 15.65 -6.39
C LYS A 85 6.29 17.07 -6.81
N THR A 86 7.27 17.82 -7.27
CA THR A 86 7.09 19.12 -7.88
C THR A 86 6.68 18.94 -9.34
N PHE A 87 5.58 19.58 -9.73
CA PHE A 87 5.04 19.54 -11.10
C PHE A 87 5.66 20.64 -11.97
N GLN A 88 5.40 20.57 -13.28
CA GLN A 88 5.88 21.57 -14.26
C GLN A 88 5.37 22.99 -13.96
N ASP A 89 4.22 23.09 -13.28
CA ASP A 89 3.64 24.33 -12.77
C ASP A 89 4.31 24.85 -11.48
N GLN A 90 5.42 24.25 -11.06
CA GLN A 90 6.15 24.51 -9.80
C GLN A 90 5.33 24.26 -8.53
N THR A 91 4.22 23.51 -8.64
CA THR A 91 3.39 23.15 -7.48
C THR A 91 3.77 21.78 -6.96
N ASP A 92 3.95 21.65 -5.65
CA ASP A 92 4.17 20.36 -5.01
C ASP A 92 2.83 19.65 -4.80
N LYS A 93 2.74 18.39 -5.25
CA LYS A 93 1.57 17.54 -5.07
C LYS A 93 2.00 16.17 -4.54
N ILE A 94 1.15 15.56 -3.72
CA ILE A 94 1.37 14.20 -3.22
C ILE A 94 1.10 13.25 -4.37
N LEU A 95 2.14 12.58 -4.87
CA LEU A 95 2.00 11.67 -6.01
C LEU A 95 1.77 10.23 -5.55
N ILE A 96 2.43 9.81 -4.47
CA ILE A 96 2.42 8.42 -4.04
C ILE A 96 2.10 8.35 -2.55
N GLU A 97 1.11 7.54 -2.21
CA GLU A 97 0.83 7.14 -0.83
C GLU A 97 1.15 5.66 -0.68
N LYS A 98 2.13 5.36 0.17
CA LYS A 98 2.54 4.00 0.48
C LYS A 98 2.03 3.62 1.87
N LYS A 99 1.27 2.53 1.96
CA LYS A 99 0.80 1.94 3.22
C LYS A 99 1.53 0.64 3.51
N THR A 100 2.15 0.56 4.68
CA THR A 100 2.80 -0.64 5.25
C THR A 100 2.37 -0.84 6.70
N VAL A 101 2.61 -2.04 7.22
CA VAL A 101 2.30 -2.45 8.60
C VAL A 101 3.58 -2.86 9.29
#